data_AF-A0A8I2A681-F1
#
_entry.id   AF-A0A8I2A681-F1
#
_cell.length_a   1.000
_cell.length_b   1.000
_cell.length_c   1.000
_cell.angle_alpha   90.00
_cell.angle_beta   90.00
_cell.angle_gamma   90.00
#
_symmetry.space_group_name_H-M   'P 1'
#
loop_
_entity.id
_entity.type
_entity.pdbx_description
1 polymer ?
#
loop_
_entity_poly.entity_id
_entity_poly.type
_entity_poly.pdbx_seq_one_letter_code
_entity_poly.pdbx_strand_id
1 'polypeptide(L)'
;MVTGSGRLDSATEVEPVDIRLFRCYIYDDIKEWERVIGVLENTYRMKPTIDDEFQLLHAQYGFIPYLLGSNGNKEKAQRYIDLAEQHANNILKIKPGHVGAMAMNSALLAFKVYLSPYKAPFLGPKSIKIIDEALKLDANNPYPLLEKANFLQYAPGVVGGNPTEALGYYQKATEILRKGNNGQHPKTWWYMNAWAQMALSAEKAGKIDLARKTFKEILAISPDFKWVKTKLYPDFVKKHG
;
A
#
# COMPACT_ATOMS: atom_id res chain seq x y z
N MET A 1 -51.85 -17.29 27.21
CA MET A 1 -50.57 -17.93 27.61
C MET A 1 -49.66 -17.96 26.39
N VAL A 2 -48.51 -17.30 26.56
CA VAL A 2 -47.25 -17.37 25.79
C VAL A 2 -47.32 -17.16 24.27
N THR A 3 -47.20 -15.90 23.90
CA THR A 3 -46.56 -15.40 22.68
C THR A 3 -45.10 -15.86 22.62
N GLY A 4 -44.75 -16.70 21.66
CA GLY A 4 -43.36 -17.01 21.32
C GLY A 4 -42.85 -16.01 20.29
N SER A 5 -42.19 -14.94 20.74
CA SER A 5 -41.40 -14.09 19.85
C SER A 5 -40.12 -14.83 19.47
N GLY A 6 -40.03 -15.20 18.19
CA GLY A 6 -38.77 -15.62 17.58
C GLY A 6 -37.82 -14.44 17.59
N ARG A 7 -36.88 -14.44 18.55
CA ARG A 7 -35.79 -13.49 18.63
C ARG A 7 -34.84 -13.79 17.47
N LEU A 8 -34.82 -12.90 16.48
CA LEU A 8 -33.80 -12.86 15.44
C LEU A 8 -32.48 -12.45 16.09
N ASP A 9 -31.65 -13.42 16.45
CA ASP A 9 -30.24 -13.19 16.75
C ASP A 9 -29.50 -12.89 15.44
N SER A 10 -29.54 -11.63 14.99
CA SER A 10 -28.57 -11.13 14.01
C SER A 10 -27.33 -10.65 14.76
N ALA A 11 -26.39 -11.57 14.99
CA ALA A 11 -25.02 -11.18 15.31
C ALA A 11 -24.48 -10.43 14.08
N THR A 12 -24.35 -9.11 14.18
CA THR A 12 -23.67 -8.30 13.16
C THR A 12 -22.22 -8.77 13.08
N GLU A 13 -21.89 -9.51 12.03
CA GLU A 13 -20.52 -9.90 11.75
C GLU A 13 -19.66 -8.63 11.58
N VAL A 14 -18.62 -8.50 12.40
CA VAL A 14 -17.73 -7.33 12.35
C VAL A 14 -16.99 -7.36 11.01
N GLU A 15 -17.16 -6.31 10.20
CA GLU A 15 -16.51 -6.21 8.89
C GLU A 15 -14.99 -6.39 9.01
N PRO A 16 -14.36 -7.27 8.20
CA PRO A 16 -12.91 -7.48 8.26
C PRO A 16 -12.12 -6.19 8.04
N VAL A 17 -11.02 -6.03 8.77
CA VAL A 17 -10.18 -4.81 8.73
C VAL A 17 -9.71 -4.48 7.32
N ASP A 18 -9.32 -5.48 6.53
CA ASP A 18 -8.83 -5.25 5.16
C ASP A 18 -9.92 -4.66 4.24
N ILE A 19 -11.18 -5.05 4.44
CA ILE A 19 -12.32 -4.50 3.71
C ILE A 19 -12.60 -3.06 4.16
N ARG A 20 -12.50 -2.78 5.48
CA ARG A 20 -12.61 -1.41 6.01
C ARG A 20 -11.53 -0.50 5.43
N LEU A 21 -10.27 -0.93 5.43
CA LEU A 21 -9.15 -0.18 4.84
C LEU A 21 -9.32 0.02 3.33
N PHE A 22 -9.78 -1.01 2.60
CA PHE A 22 -10.12 -0.88 1.18
C PHE A 22 -11.17 0.21 0.95
N ARG A 23 -12.26 0.22 1.72
CA ARG A 23 -13.29 1.27 1.61
C ARG A 23 -12.73 2.65 1.94
N CYS A 24 -11.91 2.78 2.99
CA CYS A 24 -11.23 4.03 3.31
C CYS A 24 -10.39 4.53 2.12
N TYR A 25 -9.65 3.63 1.46
CA TYR A 25 -8.85 3.95 0.28
C TYR A 25 -9.68 4.41 -0.92
N ILE A 26 -10.74 3.66 -1.25
CA ILE A 26 -11.60 3.93 -2.40
C ILE A 26 -12.35 5.26 -2.24
N TYR A 27 -12.89 5.53 -1.05
CA TYR A 27 -13.72 6.70 -0.77
C TYR A 27 -12.95 7.90 -0.22
N ASP A 28 -11.63 7.76 0.00
CA ASP A 28 -10.75 8.78 0.59
C ASP A 28 -11.19 9.15 2.04
N ASP A 29 -11.62 8.15 2.82
CA ASP A 29 -12.02 8.31 4.23
C ASP A 29 -10.83 8.10 5.17
N ILE A 30 -9.93 9.08 5.17
CA ILE A 30 -8.68 9.05 5.92
C ILE A 30 -8.90 9.15 7.44
N LYS A 31 -10.03 9.75 7.85
CA LYS A 31 -10.42 9.78 9.27
C LYS A 31 -10.77 8.38 9.76
N GLU A 32 -11.53 7.62 8.97
CA GLU A 32 -11.84 6.23 9.31
C GLU A 32 -10.60 5.34 9.25
N TRP A 33 -9.69 5.55 8.29
CA TRP A 33 -8.41 4.82 8.26
C TRP A 33 -7.64 4.95 9.57
N GLU A 34 -7.54 6.18 10.08
CA GLU A 34 -6.86 6.43 11.36
C GLU A 34 -7.57 5.73 12.54
N ARG A 35 -8.91 5.68 12.55
CA ARG A 35 -9.65 4.91 13.57
C ARG A 35 -9.37 3.41 13.45
N VAL A 36 -9.27 2.88 12.23
CA VAL A 36 -8.93 1.47 12.00
C VAL A 36 -7.54 1.14 12.55
N ILE A 37 -6.56 2.04 12.41
CA ILE A 37 -5.25 1.88 13.06
C ILE A 37 -5.41 1.79 14.58
N GLY A 38 -6.22 2.65 15.21
CA GLY A 38 -6.49 2.58 16.65
C GLY A 38 -7.14 1.26 17.09
N VAL A 39 -7.99 0.65 16.26
CA VAL A 39 -8.53 -0.70 16.50
C VAL A 39 -7.42 -1.75 16.46
N LEU A 40 -6.56 -1.71 15.44
CA LEU A 40 -5.44 -2.63 15.29
C LEU A 40 -4.43 -2.51 16.44
N GLU A 41 -4.15 -1.30 16.91
CA GLU A 41 -3.30 -1.08 18.10
C GLU A 41 -3.89 -1.73 19.35
N ASN A 42 -5.21 -1.66 19.55
CA ASN A 42 -5.89 -2.34 20.65
C ASN A 42 -5.80 -3.86 20.51
N THR A 43 -6.05 -4.40 19.31
CA THR A 43 -5.94 -5.84 19.03
C THR A 43 -4.53 -6.35 19.33
N TYR A 44 -3.50 -5.68 18.81
CA TYR A 44 -2.10 -6.02 19.03
C TYR A 44 -1.72 -5.99 20.53
N ARG A 45 -2.19 -4.97 21.28
CA ARG A 45 -1.96 -4.90 22.73
C ARG A 45 -2.57 -6.08 23.49
N MET A 46 -3.74 -6.54 23.08
CA MET A 46 -4.47 -7.63 23.76
C MET A 46 -3.93 -9.01 23.38
N LYS A 47 -3.46 -9.18 22.15
CA LYS A 47 -2.95 -10.44 21.62
C LYS A 47 -1.82 -10.20 20.62
N PRO A 48 -0.57 -10.06 21.08
CA PRO A 48 0.55 -9.76 20.20
C PRO A 48 0.98 -11.02 19.43
N THR A 49 0.48 -11.20 18.21
CA THR A 49 1.04 -12.15 17.24
C THR A 49 1.81 -11.41 16.15
N ILE A 50 2.68 -12.12 15.44
CA ILE A 50 3.40 -11.56 14.28
C ILE A 50 2.40 -11.08 13.21
N ASP A 51 1.30 -11.80 13.01
CA ASP A 51 0.30 -11.46 11.99
C ASP A 51 -0.50 -10.22 12.40
N ASP A 52 -0.88 -10.10 13.68
CA ASP A 52 -1.54 -8.90 14.22
C ASP A 52 -0.62 -7.66 14.13
N GLU A 53 0.66 -7.82 14.47
CA GLU A 53 1.65 -6.75 14.35
C GLU A 53 1.89 -6.36 12.88
N PHE A 54 1.94 -7.34 11.97
CA PHE A 54 2.10 -7.09 10.54
C PHE A 54 0.87 -6.37 9.95
N GLN A 55 -0.34 -6.71 10.38
CA GLN A 55 -1.55 -5.99 9.93
C GLN A 55 -1.55 -4.53 10.40
N LEU A 56 -1.13 -4.28 11.66
CA LEU A 56 -0.95 -2.91 12.18
C LEU A 56 0.12 -2.15 11.38
N LEU A 57 1.28 -2.75 11.16
CA LEU A 57 2.34 -2.20 10.33
C LEU A 57 1.84 -1.83 8.93
N HIS A 58 1.09 -2.73 8.28
CA HIS A 58 0.56 -2.52 6.93
C HIS A 58 -0.42 -1.35 6.87
N ALA A 59 -1.29 -1.22 7.88
CA ALA A 59 -2.25 -0.11 7.97
C ALA A 59 -1.53 1.23 8.20
N GLN A 60 -0.53 1.28 9.07
CA GLN A 60 0.29 2.47 9.29
C GLN A 60 1.08 2.84 8.02
N TYR A 61 1.68 1.86 7.35
CA TYR A 61 2.38 2.03 6.07
C TYR A 61 1.49 2.71 5.02
N GLY A 62 0.27 2.19 4.80
CA GLY A 62 -0.66 2.77 3.82
C GLY A 62 -1.19 4.16 4.18
N PHE A 63 -1.15 4.54 5.46
CA PHE A 63 -1.57 5.84 5.93
C PHE A 63 -0.53 6.95 5.70
N ILE A 64 0.76 6.61 5.77
CA ILE A 64 1.87 7.57 5.68
C ILE A 64 1.82 8.43 4.41
N PRO A 65 1.60 7.89 3.19
CA PRO A 65 1.51 8.71 1.97
C PRO A 65 0.47 9.83 2.02
N TYR A 66 -0.66 9.63 2.71
CA TYR A 66 -1.66 10.68 2.90
C TYR A 66 -1.14 11.84 3.74
N LEU A 67 -0.37 11.54 4.78
CA LEU A 67 0.27 12.53 5.63
C LEU A 67 1.45 13.23 4.93
N LEU A 68 2.06 12.60 3.94
CA LEU A 68 3.16 13.16 3.13
C LEU A 68 2.68 13.99 1.93
N GLY A 69 1.39 13.93 1.58
CA GLY A 69 0.79 14.70 0.49
C GLY A 69 0.87 16.21 0.71
N SER A 70 0.56 17.00 -0.33
CA SER A 70 0.76 18.46 -0.33
C SER A 70 0.08 19.23 0.81
N ASN A 71 -1.04 18.72 1.32
CA ASN A 71 -1.78 19.30 2.46
C ASN A 71 -1.69 18.41 3.72
N GLY A 72 -0.74 17.49 3.75
CA GLY A 72 -0.57 16.53 4.83
C GLY A 72 0.17 17.10 6.04
N ASN A 73 0.26 16.30 7.10
CA ASN A 73 0.96 16.66 8.33
C ASN A 73 2.28 15.86 8.41
N LYS A 74 3.40 16.49 8.03
CA LYS A 74 4.73 15.86 7.98
C LYS A 74 5.24 15.42 9.36
N GLU A 75 4.90 16.14 10.43
CA GLU A 75 5.28 15.74 11.80
C GLU A 75 4.53 14.46 12.20
N LYS A 76 3.23 14.40 11.90
CA LYS A 76 2.43 13.18 12.10
C LYS A 76 2.96 12.05 11.22
N ALA A 77 3.36 12.33 9.97
CA ALA A 77 3.97 11.35 9.09
C ALA A 77 5.25 10.77 9.70
N GLN A 78 6.14 11.61 10.23
CA GLN A 78 7.36 11.16 10.91
C GLN A 78 7.04 10.24 12.10
N ARG A 79 6.05 10.59 12.92
CA ARG A 79 5.61 9.73 14.03
C ARG A 79 5.13 8.36 13.55
N TYR A 80 4.29 8.31 12.51
CA TYR A 80 3.82 7.04 11.95
C TYR A 80 4.95 6.24 11.28
N ILE A 81 5.92 6.89 10.66
CA ILE A 81 7.11 6.24 10.12
C ILE A 81 7.90 5.56 11.24
N ASP A 82 8.09 6.24 12.38
CA ASP A 82 8.84 5.69 13.50
C ASP A 82 8.10 4.53 14.19
N LEU A 83 6.77 4.65 14.37
CA LEU A 83 5.93 3.56 14.89
C LEU A 83 5.95 2.33 13.97
N ALA A 84 5.73 2.53 12.68
CA ALA A 84 5.77 1.46 11.70
C ALA A 84 7.16 0.81 11.63
N GLU A 85 8.25 1.58 11.72
CA GLU A 85 9.60 1.02 11.74
C GLU A 85 9.84 0.17 12.99
N GLN A 86 9.32 0.58 14.15
CA GLN A 86 9.38 -0.23 15.36
C GLN A 86 8.71 -1.60 15.15
N HIS A 87 7.50 -1.63 14.61
CA HIS A 87 6.78 -2.87 14.32
C HIS A 87 7.53 -3.74 13.30
N ALA A 88 8.02 -3.15 12.22
CA ALA A 88 8.81 -3.88 11.22
C ALA A 88 10.06 -4.52 11.85
N ASN A 89 10.79 -3.77 12.69
CA ASN A 89 11.99 -4.27 13.36
C ASN A 89 11.67 -5.38 14.38
N ASN A 90 10.57 -5.29 15.12
CA ASN A 90 10.13 -6.33 16.03
C ASN A 90 9.84 -7.65 15.28
N ILE A 91 9.06 -7.57 14.20
CA ILE A 91 8.76 -8.72 13.35
C ILE A 91 10.04 -9.34 12.82
N LEU A 92 10.96 -8.53 12.29
CA LEU A 92 12.22 -9.00 11.71
C LEU A 92 13.20 -9.54 12.75
N LYS A 93 13.12 -9.10 14.02
CA LYS A 93 13.90 -9.69 15.11
C LYS A 93 13.46 -11.12 15.41
N ILE A 94 12.15 -11.39 15.36
CA ILE A 94 11.58 -12.71 15.67
C ILE A 94 11.64 -13.62 14.44
N LYS A 95 11.33 -13.07 13.26
CA LYS A 95 11.29 -13.78 11.97
C LYS A 95 12.05 -12.97 10.91
N PRO A 96 13.40 -13.08 10.87
CA PRO A 96 14.23 -12.31 9.93
C PRO A 96 13.87 -12.49 8.45
N GLY A 97 13.29 -13.63 8.07
CA GLY A 97 12.83 -13.92 6.71
C GLY A 97 11.40 -13.47 6.39
N HIS A 98 10.77 -12.63 7.21
CA HIS A 98 9.41 -12.15 6.94
C HIS A 98 9.39 -11.11 5.80
N VAL A 99 9.24 -11.58 4.56
CA VAL A 99 9.35 -10.76 3.33
C VAL A 99 8.44 -9.53 3.29
N GLY A 100 7.22 -9.60 3.84
CA GLY A 100 6.33 -8.43 3.93
C GLY A 100 6.89 -7.29 4.81
N ALA A 101 7.38 -7.63 6.01
CA ALA A 101 8.00 -6.68 6.93
C ALA A 101 9.33 -6.14 6.36
N MET A 102 10.11 -6.95 5.64
CA MET A 102 11.29 -6.49 4.91
C MET A 102 10.91 -5.42 3.88
N ALA A 103 9.90 -5.69 3.05
CA ALA A 103 9.41 -4.75 2.04
C ALA A 103 8.98 -3.42 2.68
N MET A 104 8.17 -3.46 3.73
CA MET A 104 7.73 -2.25 4.43
C MET A 104 8.87 -1.51 5.14
N ASN A 105 9.82 -2.23 5.73
CA ASN A 105 11.02 -1.61 6.30
C ASN A 105 11.78 -0.81 5.24
N SER A 106 11.94 -1.37 4.03
CA SER A 106 12.54 -0.65 2.91
C SER A 106 11.75 0.60 2.52
N ALA A 107 10.42 0.50 2.43
CA ALA A 107 9.57 1.64 2.08
C ALA A 107 9.63 2.76 3.13
N LEU A 108 9.70 2.40 4.42
CA LEU A 108 9.86 3.36 5.52
C LEU A 108 11.19 4.12 5.43
N LEU A 109 12.27 3.46 5.03
CA LEU A 109 13.55 4.14 4.74
C LEU A 109 13.39 5.14 3.58
N ALA A 110 12.65 4.79 2.53
CA ALA A 110 12.35 5.71 1.43
C ALA A 110 11.51 6.91 1.89
N PHE A 111 10.53 6.71 2.77
CA PHE A 111 9.77 7.82 3.38
C PHE A 111 10.66 8.73 4.24
N LYS A 112 11.63 8.18 4.98
CA LYS A 112 12.62 8.97 5.71
C LYS A 112 13.49 9.80 4.76
N VAL A 113 13.86 9.26 3.60
CA VAL A 113 14.56 10.02 2.55
C VAL A 113 13.67 11.12 1.99
N TYR A 114 12.39 10.85 1.75
CA TYR A 114 11.43 11.86 1.28
C TYR A 114 11.31 13.03 2.27
N LEU A 115 11.23 12.76 3.57
CA LEU A 115 11.20 13.80 4.62
C LEU A 115 12.54 14.51 4.83
N SER A 116 13.65 13.82 4.57
CA SER A 116 15.00 14.30 4.83
C SER A 116 15.95 13.88 3.69
N PRO A 117 15.94 14.58 2.55
CA PRO A 117 16.67 14.16 1.35
C PRO A 117 18.18 13.96 1.54
N TYR A 118 18.79 14.69 2.49
CA TYR A 118 20.21 14.51 2.85
C TYR A 118 20.55 13.10 3.38
N LYS A 119 19.55 12.31 3.78
CA LYS A 119 19.72 10.90 4.19
C LYS A 119 19.82 9.94 3.00
N ALA A 120 19.55 10.39 1.78
CA ALA A 120 19.50 9.54 0.58
C ALA A 120 20.76 8.68 0.36
N PRO A 121 22.01 9.22 0.49
CA PRO A 121 23.22 8.43 0.27
C PRO A 121 23.39 7.25 1.24
N PHE A 122 22.79 7.35 2.43
CA PHE A 122 22.91 6.33 3.48
C PHE A 122 21.73 5.36 3.50
N LEU A 123 20.51 5.89 3.37
CA LEU A 123 19.29 5.09 3.48
C LEU A 123 18.83 4.49 2.16
N GLY A 124 19.10 5.15 1.02
CA GLY A 124 18.74 4.67 -0.31
C GLY A 124 19.33 3.30 -0.63
N PRO A 125 20.67 3.12 -0.56
CA PRO A 125 21.29 1.82 -0.80
C PRO A 125 20.80 0.72 0.15
N LYS A 126 20.56 1.06 1.43
CA LYS A 126 20.01 0.12 2.41
C LYS A 126 18.60 -0.33 2.04
N SER A 127 17.74 0.60 1.65
CA SER A 127 16.37 0.33 1.19
C SER A 127 16.37 -0.65 0.00
N ILE A 128 17.17 -0.40 -1.03
CA ILE A 128 17.22 -1.26 -2.23
C ILE A 128 17.73 -2.66 -1.87
N LYS A 129 18.80 -2.75 -1.06
CA LYS A 129 19.37 -4.02 -0.62
C LYS A 129 18.32 -4.89 0.08
N ILE A 130 17.50 -4.31 0.95
CA ILE A 130 16.43 -5.03 1.65
C ILE A 130 15.38 -5.57 0.67
N ILE A 131 14.98 -4.79 -0.34
CA ILE A 131 14.03 -5.25 -1.36
C ILE A 131 14.61 -6.42 -2.14
N ASP A 132 15.87 -6.31 -2.58
CA ASP A 132 16.52 -7.35 -3.36
C ASP A 132 16.72 -8.64 -2.53
N GLU A 133 17.00 -8.53 -1.24
CA GLU A 133 17.03 -9.68 -0.32
C GLU A 133 15.66 -10.32 -0.13
N ALA A 134 14.59 -9.52 0.02
CA ALA A 134 13.23 -10.03 0.13
C ALA A 134 12.78 -10.76 -1.15
N LEU A 135 13.13 -10.25 -2.33
CA LEU A 135 12.87 -10.90 -3.63
C LEU A 135 13.70 -12.18 -3.83
N LYS A 136 14.89 -12.28 -3.24
CA LYS A 136 15.67 -13.54 -3.24
C LYS A 136 15.01 -14.62 -2.38
N LEU A 137 14.39 -14.23 -1.26
CA LEU A 137 13.67 -15.16 -0.39
C LEU A 137 12.36 -15.63 -1.02
N ASP A 138 11.60 -14.72 -1.63
CA ASP A 138 10.37 -15.05 -2.35
C ASP A 138 10.15 -14.08 -3.52
N ALA A 139 10.56 -14.52 -4.71
CA ALA A 139 10.49 -13.73 -5.94
C ALA A 139 9.04 -13.49 -6.43
N ASN A 140 8.06 -14.19 -5.87
CA ASN A 140 6.65 -14.08 -6.22
C ASN A 140 5.82 -13.46 -5.10
N ASN A 141 6.44 -12.97 -4.02
CA ASN A 141 5.72 -12.28 -2.99
C ASN A 141 5.28 -10.88 -3.48
N PRO A 142 3.99 -10.53 -3.42
CA PRO A 142 3.52 -9.24 -3.92
C PRO A 142 4.12 -8.03 -3.19
N TYR A 143 4.42 -8.13 -1.89
CA TYR A 143 4.95 -7.00 -1.11
C TYR A 143 6.30 -6.48 -1.65
N PRO A 144 7.37 -7.28 -1.72
CA PRO A 144 8.65 -6.80 -2.25
C PRO A 144 8.59 -6.49 -3.75
N LEU A 145 7.71 -7.13 -4.54
CA LEU A 145 7.49 -6.75 -5.93
C LEU A 145 6.95 -5.32 -6.06
N LEU A 146 5.96 -4.96 -5.24
CA LEU A 146 5.39 -3.61 -5.23
C LEU A 146 6.41 -2.58 -4.75
N GLU A 147 7.21 -2.88 -3.74
CA GLU A 147 8.24 -1.95 -3.28
C GLU A 147 9.38 -1.78 -4.29
N LYS A 148 9.75 -2.84 -5.02
CA LYS A 148 10.66 -2.71 -6.17
C LYS A 148 10.07 -1.80 -7.24
N ALA A 149 8.79 -1.96 -7.55
CA ALA A 149 8.08 -1.11 -8.50
C ALA A 149 8.05 0.35 -8.03
N ASN A 150 7.74 0.61 -6.76
CA ASN A 150 7.76 1.93 -6.15
C ASN A 150 9.14 2.58 -6.24
N PHE A 151 10.20 1.85 -5.89
CA PHE A 151 11.58 2.32 -6.03
C PHE A 151 11.88 2.73 -7.47
N LEU A 152 11.62 1.84 -8.44
CA LEU A 152 11.87 2.09 -9.85
C LEU A 152 11.04 3.28 -10.38
N GLN A 153 9.80 3.44 -9.91
CA GLN A 153 8.94 4.55 -10.31
C GLN A 153 9.44 5.90 -9.77
N TYR A 154 9.88 5.96 -8.51
CA TYR A 154 10.10 7.24 -7.82
C TYR A 154 11.56 7.68 -7.73
N ALA A 155 12.51 6.75 -7.71
CA ALA A 155 13.92 7.10 -7.64
C ALA A 155 14.38 7.88 -8.90
N PRO A 156 15.38 8.76 -8.79
CA PRO A 156 16.04 9.35 -9.95
C PRO A 156 16.71 8.29 -10.83
N GLY A 157 16.75 8.51 -12.15
CA GLY A 157 17.36 7.56 -13.09
C GLY A 157 18.84 7.28 -12.81
N VAL A 158 19.60 8.29 -12.38
CA VAL A 158 21.02 8.17 -12.03
C VAL A 158 21.30 7.24 -10.84
N VAL A 159 20.29 6.93 -10.02
CA VAL A 159 20.40 5.97 -8.90
C VAL A 159 19.60 4.69 -9.16
N GLY A 160 19.17 4.44 -10.40
CA GLY A 160 18.49 3.21 -10.81
C GLY A 160 16.97 3.31 -10.97
N GLY A 161 16.39 4.51 -10.89
CA GLY A 161 14.97 4.70 -11.22
C GLY A 161 14.67 4.37 -12.68
N ASN A 162 13.61 3.59 -12.92
CA ASN A 162 13.18 3.17 -14.25
C ASN A 162 11.66 2.91 -14.29
N PRO A 163 10.84 3.93 -14.59
CA PRO A 163 9.38 3.79 -14.66
C PRO A 163 8.89 2.78 -15.70
N THR A 164 9.69 2.49 -16.74
CA THR A 164 9.36 1.45 -17.72
C THR A 164 9.48 0.06 -17.11
N GLU A 165 10.52 -0.19 -16.31
CA GLU A 165 10.74 -1.44 -15.60
C GLU A 165 9.75 -1.64 -14.44
N ALA A 166 9.40 -0.55 -13.73
CA ALA A 166 8.40 -0.56 -12.66
C ALA A 166 7.07 -1.19 -13.09
N LEU A 167 6.65 -0.94 -14.34
CA LEU A 167 5.43 -1.53 -14.91
C LEU A 167 5.43 -3.05 -14.85
N GLY A 168 6.56 -3.70 -15.14
CA GLY A 168 6.66 -5.16 -15.11
C GLY A 168 6.43 -5.71 -13.70
N TYR A 169 6.97 -5.02 -12.69
CA TYR A 169 6.78 -5.40 -11.29
C TYR A 169 5.35 -5.17 -10.80
N TYR A 170 4.71 -4.03 -11.13
CA TYR A 170 3.30 -3.81 -10.81
C TYR A 170 2.38 -4.83 -11.48
N GLN A 171 2.62 -5.14 -12.77
CA GLN A 171 1.86 -6.15 -13.50
C GLN A 171 2.02 -7.54 -12.87
N LYS A 172 3.25 -7.92 -12.53
CA LYS A 172 3.52 -9.20 -11.87
C LYS A 172 2.81 -9.30 -10.52
N ALA A 173 2.91 -8.27 -9.69
CA ALA A 173 2.29 -8.25 -8.37
C ALA A 173 0.75 -8.31 -8.45
N THR A 174 0.13 -7.50 -9.30
CA THR A 174 -1.33 -7.49 -9.46
C THR A 174 -1.86 -8.81 -10.03
N GLU A 175 -1.15 -9.45 -10.96
CA GLU A 175 -1.55 -10.76 -11.47
C GLU A 175 -1.43 -11.87 -10.42
N ILE A 176 -0.37 -11.86 -9.60
CA ILE A 176 -0.22 -12.82 -8.49
C ILE A 176 -1.37 -12.66 -7.49
N LEU A 177 -1.69 -11.42 -7.12
CA LEU A 177 -2.80 -11.11 -6.21
C LEU A 177 -4.15 -11.57 -6.75
N ARG A 178 -4.38 -11.34 -8.06
CA ARG A 178 -5.60 -11.79 -8.73
C ARG A 178 -5.70 -13.31 -8.78
N LYS A 179 -4.61 -14.01 -9.13
CA LYS A 179 -4.57 -15.49 -9.12
C LYS A 179 -4.82 -16.07 -7.74
N GLY A 180 -4.24 -15.47 -6.69
CA GLY A 180 -4.50 -15.84 -5.29
C GLY A 180 -5.94 -15.60 -4.84
N ASN A 181 -6.72 -14.84 -5.61
CA ASN A 181 -8.12 -14.53 -5.36
C ASN A 181 -9.05 -15.11 -6.46
N ASN A 182 -8.78 -16.35 -6.89
CA ASN A 182 -9.59 -17.09 -7.87
C ASN A 182 -9.78 -16.34 -9.20
N GLY A 183 -8.79 -15.55 -9.62
CA GLY A 183 -8.86 -14.74 -10.83
C GLY A 183 -9.65 -13.44 -10.70
N GLN A 184 -10.24 -13.16 -9.53
CA GLN A 184 -11.01 -11.94 -9.25
C GLN A 184 -10.12 -10.84 -8.68
N HIS A 185 -10.52 -9.58 -8.88
CA HIS A 185 -9.86 -8.43 -8.27
C HIS A 185 -10.03 -8.42 -6.74
N PRO A 186 -8.95 -8.50 -5.95
CA PRO A 186 -9.03 -8.44 -4.49
C PRO A 186 -9.56 -7.09 -4.02
N LYS A 187 -10.42 -7.11 -3.00
CA LYS A 187 -10.90 -5.91 -2.31
C LYS A 187 -9.91 -5.46 -1.25
N THR A 188 -8.69 -5.11 -1.67
CA THR A 188 -7.64 -4.62 -0.76
C THR A 188 -7.10 -3.27 -1.24
N TRP A 189 -6.82 -2.38 -0.31
CA TRP A 189 -6.37 -1.02 -0.65
C TRP A 189 -5.07 -1.02 -1.47
N TRP A 190 -4.14 -1.91 -1.12
CA TRP A 190 -2.82 -1.99 -1.72
C TRP A 190 -2.84 -2.60 -3.13
N TYR A 191 -3.82 -3.46 -3.43
CA TYR A 191 -4.09 -3.89 -4.80
C TYR A 191 -4.53 -2.71 -5.67
N MET A 192 -5.48 -1.91 -5.18
CA MET A 192 -5.93 -0.71 -5.91
C MET A 192 -4.85 0.36 -6.01
N ASN A 193 -4.01 0.49 -4.98
CA ASN A 193 -2.83 1.33 -5.02
C ASN A 193 -1.87 0.89 -6.12
N ALA A 194 -1.54 -0.40 -6.21
CA ALA A 194 -0.67 -0.94 -7.26
C ALA A 194 -1.16 -0.59 -8.67
N TRP A 195 -2.48 -0.65 -8.93
CA TRP A 195 -3.05 -0.23 -10.20
C TRP A 195 -2.91 1.27 -10.45
N ALA A 196 -3.23 2.12 -9.47
CA ALA A 196 -3.08 3.57 -9.59
C ALA A 196 -1.62 3.95 -9.87
N GLN A 197 -0.69 3.32 -9.14
CA GLN A 197 0.74 3.49 -9.32
C GLN A 197 1.22 3.02 -10.70
N MET A 198 0.72 1.88 -11.19
CA MET A 198 1.01 1.39 -12.53
C MET A 198 0.58 2.38 -13.62
N ALA A 199 -0.60 3.00 -13.49
CA ALA A 199 -1.07 4.02 -14.44
C ALA A 199 -0.14 5.25 -14.45
N LEU A 200 0.24 5.74 -13.25
CA LEU A 200 1.18 6.85 -13.10
C LEU A 200 2.57 6.52 -13.65
N SER A 201 3.05 5.29 -13.42
CA SER A 201 4.32 4.83 -13.97
C SER A 201 4.28 4.72 -15.49
N ALA A 202 3.15 4.29 -16.07
CA ALA A 202 2.97 4.23 -17.52
C ALA A 202 3.01 5.63 -18.14
N GLU A 203 2.37 6.61 -17.51
CA GLU A 203 2.44 8.00 -17.94
C GLU A 203 3.88 8.53 -17.85
N LYS A 204 4.56 8.31 -16.71
CA LYS A 204 5.94 8.75 -16.50
C LYS A 204 6.92 8.09 -17.49
N ALA A 205 6.63 6.87 -17.92
CA ALA A 205 7.38 6.14 -18.95
C ALA A 205 7.06 6.59 -20.39
N GLY A 206 6.18 7.58 -20.59
CA GLY A 206 5.74 8.03 -21.92
C GLY A 206 4.80 7.05 -22.63
N LYS A 207 4.33 6.01 -21.96
CA LYS A 207 3.39 5.01 -22.51
C LYS A 207 1.95 5.49 -22.34
N ILE A 208 1.61 6.58 -23.03
CA ILE A 208 0.37 7.34 -22.82
C ILE A 208 -0.89 6.46 -23.06
N ASP A 209 -0.91 5.64 -24.11
CA ASP A 209 -2.05 4.75 -24.37
C ASP A 209 -2.25 3.70 -23.28
N LEU A 210 -1.14 3.16 -22.77
CA LEU A 210 -1.17 2.21 -21.66
C LEU A 210 -1.69 2.89 -20.39
N ALA A 211 -1.22 4.10 -20.08
CA ALA A 211 -1.70 4.87 -18.93
C ALA A 211 -3.22 5.12 -19.03
N ARG A 212 -3.69 5.57 -20.20
CA ARG A 212 -5.11 5.81 -20.47
C ARG A 212 -5.95 4.55 -20.29
N LYS A 213 -5.51 3.42 -20.88
CA LYS A 213 -6.17 2.12 -20.72
C LYS A 213 -6.22 1.70 -19.24
N THR A 214 -5.12 1.88 -18.52
CA THR A 214 -5.01 1.49 -17.12
C THR A 214 -5.95 2.31 -16.23
N PHE A 215 -6.06 3.62 -16.43
CA PHE A 215 -7.03 4.45 -15.70
C PHE A 215 -8.48 4.03 -15.96
N LYS A 216 -8.83 3.71 -17.21
CA LYS A 216 -10.17 3.21 -17.56
C LYS A 216 -10.45 1.87 -16.88
N GLU A 217 -9.48 0.96 -16.86
CA GLU A 217 -9.61 -0.34 -16.18
C GLU A 217 -9.85 -0.15 -14.68
N ILE A 218 -9.10 0.74 -14.03
CA ILE A 218 -9.30 1.04 -12.60
C ILE A 218 -10.75 1.47 -12.31
N LEU A 219 -11.31 2.34 -13.16
CA LEU A 219 -12.69 2.81 -13.01
C LEU A 219 -13.74 1.77 -13.40
N ALA A 220 -13.38 0.76 -14.21
CA ALA A 220 -14.25 -0.40 -14.45
C ALA A 220 -14.26 -1.34 -13.23
N ILE A 221 -13.11 -1.54 -12.58
CA ILE A 221 -12.98 -2.35 -11.36
C ILE A 221 -13.69 -1.67 -10.17
N SER A 222 -13.44 -0.37 -10.00
CA SER A 222 -13.97 0.43 -8.88
C SER A 222 -14.40 1.82 -9.37
N PRO A 223 -15.65 1.98 -9.85
CA PRO A 223 -16.19 3.26 -10.35
C PRO A 223 -16.21 4.38 -9.31
N ASP A 224 -16.09 4.02 -8.04
CA ASP A 224 -16.09 4.92 -6.89
C ASP A 224 -14.69 5.28 -6.39
N PHE A 225 -13.62 4.80 -7.03
CA PHE A 225 -12.26 5.10 -6.59
C PHE A 225 -11.95 6.59 -6.77
N LYS A 226 -12.18 7.35 -5.70
CA LYS A 226 -12.26 8.81 -5.70
C LYS A 226 -10.99 9.46 -6.20
N TRP A 227 -9.82 9.03 -5.71
CA TRP A 227 -8.54 9.59 -6.14
C TRP A 227 -8.33 9.50 -7.66
N VAL A 228 -8.68 8.37 -8.27
CA VAL A 228 -8.57 8.19 -9.72
C VAL A 228 -9.64 8.98 -10.46
N LYS A 229 -10.89 8.87 -10.01
CA LYS A 229 -12.07 9.48 -10.63
C LYS A 229 -12.01 11.00 -10.65
N THR A 230 -11.57 11.63 -9.56
CA THR A 230 -11.68 13.08 -9.37
C THR A 230 -10.35 13.82 -9.54
N LYS A 231 -9.22 13.11 -9.56
CA LYS A 231 -7.89 13.72 -9.66
C LYS A 231 -7.03 13.07 -10.74
N LEU A 232 -6.58 11.84 -10.55
CA LEU A 232 -5.54 11.27 -11.42
C LEU A 232 -5.94 11.19 -12.90
N TYR A 233 -7.11 10.62 -13.19
CA TYR A 233 -7.53 10.47 -14.58
C TYR A 233 -7.93 11.80 -15.24
N PRO A 234 -8.68 12.70 -14.58
CA PRO A 234 -8.89 14.06 -15.09
C PRO A 234 -7.59 14.83 -15.38
N ASP A 235 -6.62 14.81 -14.46
CA ASP A 235 -5.32 15.48 -14.64
C ASP A 235 -4.55 14.89 -15.84
N PHE A 236 -4.56 13.57 -15.98
CA PHE A 236 -3.98 12.87 -17.13
C PHE A 236 -4.64 13.29 -18.46
N VAL A 237 -5.99 13.32 -18.51
CA VAL A 237 -6.73 13.74 -19.71
C VAL A 237 -6.46 15.21 -20.04
N LYS A 238 -6.38 16.09 -19.05
CA LYS A 238 -6.03 17.50 -19.29
C LYS A 238 -4.65 17.67 -19.94
N LYS A 239 -3.71 16.79 -19.62
CA LYS A 239 -2.32 16.86 -20.08
C LYS A 239 -2.07 16.19 -21.44
N HIS A 240 -2.80 15.11 -21.74
CA HIS A 240 -2.55 14.25 -22.92
C HIS A 240 -3.78 13.97 -23.78
N GLY A 241 -4.93 14.54 -23.42
CA GLY A 241 -6.22 14.39 -24.11
C GLY A 241 -6.42 15.37 -25.24
#